data_AF-A0A1B6E8W6-F1
#
_entry.id   AF-A0A1B6E8W6-F1
#
_cell.length_a   1.000
_cell.length_b   1.000
_cell.length_c   1.000
_cell.angle_alpha   90.00
_cell.angle_beta   90.00
_cell.angle_gamma   90.00
#
_symmetry.space_group_name_H-M   'P 1'
#
loop_
_entity.id
_entity.type
_entity.pdbx_description
1 polymer ?
#
loop_
_entity_poly.entity_id
_entity_poly.type
_entity_poly.pdbx_seq_one_letter_code
_entity_poly.pdbx_strand_id
1 'polypeptide(L)'
;MLFNHVIQEKEESEKFTECCICLERKPDVLLPCAHSYCRLCIEQWSVNHKTCPLCRDQMDSCDDAWVISEAPNTLEINEEICSTLMELVSAQNSVDEEDEDLS
;
A
#
# COMPACT_ATOMS: atom_id res chain seq x y z
N MET A 1 8.54 11.72 -31.27
CA MET A 1 9.38 11.36 -30.10
C MET A 1 8.59 11.30 -28.78
N LEU A 2 7.29 11.62 -28.75
CA LEU A 2 6.46 11.54 -27.54
C LEU A 2 6.03 10.11 -27.16
N PHE A 3 6.09 9.16 -28.11
CA PHE A 3 5.82 7.74 -27.84
C PHE A 3 6.93 7.02 -27.07
N ASN A 4 8.16 7.57 -27.02
CA ASN A 4 9.26 6.98 -26.25
C ASN A 4 9.26 7.42 -24.78
N HIS A 5 8.56 8.49 -24.42
CA HIS A 5 8.55 8.97 -23.03
C HIS A 5 7.58 8.18 -22.16
N VAL A 6 6.44 7.76 -22.72
CA VAL A 6 5.44 6.92 -22.03
C VAL A 6 5.99 5.52 -21.70
N ILE A 7 7.01 5.03 -22.42
CA ILE A 7 7.63 3.73 -22.16
C ILE A 7 8.68 3.79 -21.05
N GLN A 8 9.28 4.96 -20.77
CA GLN A 8 10.30 5.10 -19.73
C GLN A 8 9.74 5.08 -18.31
N GLU A 9 8.50 5.54 -18.08
CA GLU A 9 7.88 5.51 -16.75
C GLU A 9 7.59 4.08 -16.25
N LYS A 10 7.37 3.15 -17.18
CA LYS A 10 7.04 1.75 -16.83
C LYS A 10 8.25 0.98 -16.33
N GLU A 11 9.44 1.24 -16.85
CA GLU A 11 10.68 0.51 -16.53
C GLU A 11 11.34 0.98 -15.20
N GLU A 12 11.12 2.22 -14.77
CA GLU A 12 11.76 2.71 -13.53
C GLU A 12 11.01 2.27 -12.26
N SER A 13 9.72 1.97 -12.36
CA SER A 13 8.91 1.42 -11.25
C SER A 13 9.27 -0.02 -10.88
N GLU A 14 10.00 -0.74 -11.74
CA GLU A 14 10.34 -2.16 -11.52
C GLU A 14 11.64 -2.36 -10.74
N LYS A 15 12.46 -1.32 -10.51
CA LYS A 15 13.80 -1.46 -9.90
C LYS A 15 13.83 -1.77 -8.41
N PHE A 16 12.72 -1.60 -7.69
CA PHE A 16 12.62 -1.88 -6.25
C PHE A 16 11.58 -2.97 -5.94
N THR A 17 11.36 -3.88 -6.88
CA THR A 17 10.38 -4.96 -6.75
C THR A 17 10.92 -6.20 -6.05
N GLU A 18 12.21 -6.24 -5.72
CA GLU A 18 12.87 -7.41 -5.14
C GLU A 18 13.49 -7.08 -3.76
N CYS A 19 13.38 -8.03 -2.84
CA CYS A 19 13.99 -7.98 -1.53
C CYS A 19 15.51 -7.93 -1.67
N CYS A 20 16.16 -6.93 -1.08
CA CYS A 20 17.61 -6.72 -1.19
C CYS A 20 18.46 -7.81 -0.51
N ILE A 21 17.84 -8.74 0.24
CA ILE A 21 18.54 -9.87 0.87
C ILE A 21 18.57 -11.10 -0.05
N CYS A 22 17.43 -11.48 -0.62
CA CYS A 22 17.33 -12.70 -1.44
C CYS A 22 17.32 -12.45 -2.95
N LEU A 23 17.06 -11.22 -3.40
CA LEU A 23 16.97 -10.84 -4.82
C LEU A 23 16.03 -11.75 -5.62
N GLU A 24 14.88 -12.09 -5.03
CA GLU A 24 13.97 -13.10 -5.59
C GLU A 24 12.51 -12.77 -5.28
N ARG A 25 12.19 -12.54 -4.00
CA ARG A 25 10.83 -12.23 -3.55
C ARG A 25 10.60 -10.74 -3.47
N LYS A 26 9.36 -10.32 -3.70
CA LYS A 26 8.92 -8.94 -3.46
C LYS A 26 8.99 -8.59 -1.97
N PRO A 27 9.45 -7.38 -1.61
CA PRO A 27 9.36 -6.92 -0.24
C PRO A 27 7.90 -6.68 0.15
N ASP A 28 7.48 -7.26 1.28
CA ASP A 28 6.11 -7.24 1.81
C ASP A 28 6.06 -6.82 3.29
N VAL A 29 7.22 -6.52 3.89
CA VAL A 29 7.35 -6.02 5.26
C VAL A 29 8.18 -4.75 5.27
N LEU A 30 7.69 -3.72 5.96
CA LEU A 30 8.35 -2.43 6.19
C LEU A 30 8.73 -2.31 7.67
N LEU A 31 10.00 -2.04 7.96
CA LEU A 31 10.46 -1.77 9.32
C LEU A 31 10.18 -0.30 9.73
N PRO A 32 10.21 0.04 11.03
CA PRO A 32 10.04 1.41 11.52
C PRO A 32 11.03 2.44 10.93
N CYS A 33 12.21 1.98 10.52
CA CYS A 33 13.21 2.79 9.81
C CYS A 33 12.93 2.96 8.30
N ALA A 34 11.73 2.59 7.83
CA ALA A 34 11.26 2.66 6.45
C ALA A 34 12.04 1.81 5.41
N HIS A 35 12.81 0.82 5.86
CA HIS A 35 13.42 -0.17 4.97
C HIS A 35 12.53 -1.41 4.83
N SER A 36 12.47 -1.96 3.61
CA SER A 36 11.58 -3.07 3.28
C SER A 36 12.32 -4.34 2.85
N TYR A 37 11.73 -5.49 3.19
CA TYR A 37 12.26 -6.82 2.93
C TYR A 37 11.11 -7.80 2.69
N CYS A 38 11.40 -8.98 2.14
CA CYS A 38 10.41 -10.07 2.18
C CYS A 38 10.36 -10.69 3.58
N ARG A 39 9.16 -11.09 4.01
CA ARG A 39 8.86 -11.60 5.36
C ARG A 39 9.84 -12.69 5.80
N LEU A 40 10.09 -13.66 4.94
CA LEU A 40 11.00 -14.78 5.22
C LEU A 40 12.43 -14.30 5.56
N CYS A 41 12.94 -13.29 4.85
CA CYS A 41 14.29 -12.80 5.08
C CYS A 41 14.40 -12.00 6.38
N ILE A 42 13.40 -11.16 6.68
CA ILE A 42 13.44 -10.34 7.89
C ILE A 42 13.14 -11.14 9.16
N GLU A 43 12.25 -12.14 9.08
CA GLU A 43 12.01 -13.09 10.18
C GLU A 43 13.29 -13.88 10.49
N GLN A 44 13.97 -14.40 9.46
CA GLN A 44 15.23 -15.14 9.62
C GLN A 44 16.34 -14.30 10.24
N TRP A 45 16.44 -13.02 9.85
CA TRP A 45 17.40 -12.07 10.43
C TRP A 45 17.08 -11.77 11.90
N SER A 46 15.78 -11.62 12.21
CA SER A 46 15.29 -11.28 13.55
C SER A 46 15.53 -12.35 14.61
N VAL A 47 15.89 -13.58 14.21
CA VAL A 47 16.29 -14.66 15.12
C VAL A 47 17.52 -14.27 15.96
N ASN A 48 18.51 -13.62 15.35
CA ASN A 48 19.79 -13.32 15.98
C ASN A 48 20.07 -11.81 16.12
N HIS A 49 19.29 -10.97 15.43
CA HIS A 49 19.54 -9.53 15.35
C HIS A 49 18.26 -8.74 15.59
N LYS A 50 18.33 -7.70 16.42
CA LYS A 50 17.24 -6.74 16.62
C LYS A 50 17.50 -5.41 15.91
N THR A 51 18.07 -5.47 14.71
CA THR A 51 18.50 -4.27 13.98
C THR A 51 18.11 -4.35 12.51
N CYS A 52 17.89 -3.23 11.85
CA CYS A 52 17.73 -3.20 10.40
C CYS A 52 19.00 -3.68 9.67
N PRO A 53 18.92 -4.61 8.70
CA PRO A 53 20.06 -5.02 7.88
C PRO A 53 20.78 -3.88 7.13
N LEU A 54 20.03 -2.84 6.73
CA LEU A 54 20.56 -1.71 5.95
C LEU A 54 21.13 -0.58 6.82
N CYS A 55 20.36 -0.05 7.78
CA CYS A 55 20.77 1.12 8.58
C CYS A 55 21.23 0.80 10.00
N ARG A 56 21.02 -0.43 10.48
CA ARG A 56 21.35 -0.90 11.85
C ARG A 56 20.55 -0.24 12.97
N ASP A 57 19.50 0.51 12.67
CA ASP A 57 18.58 1.01 13.68
C ASP A 57 17.97 -0.14 14.48
N GLN A 58 17.85 0.05 15.80
CA GLN A 58 17.28 -0.96 16.70
C GLN A 58 15.78 -1.09 16.49
N MET A 59 15.31 -2.33 16.56
CA MET A 59 13.89 -2.69 16.58
C MET A 59 13.54 -3.06 18.02
N ASP A 60 12.82 -2.17 18.70
CA ASP A 60 12.44 -2.36 20.10
C ASP A 60 11.40 -3.49 20.26
N SER A 61 10.52 -3.66 19.26
CA SER A 61 9.60 -4.79 19.16
C SER A 61 9.49 -5.31 17.72
N CYS A 62 9.12 -6.59 17.56
CA CYS A 62 8.83 -7.19 16.26
C CYS A 62 7.43 -6.81 15.73
N ASP A 63 6.56 -6.27 16.59
CA ASP A 63 5.19 -5.88 16.24
C ASP A 63 5.13 -4.50 15.55
N ASP A 64 6.22 -3.74 15.53
CA ASP A 64 6.27 -2.42 14.90
C ASP A 64 6.50 -2.51 13.37
N ALA A 65 6.56 -3.72 12.82
CA ALA A 65 6.69 -3.94 11.38
C ALA A 65 5.33 -3.83 10.67
N TRP A 66 5.29 -3.12 9.54
CA TRP A 66 4.07 -2.92 8.77
C TRP A 66 4.05 -3.86 7.57
N VAL A 67 2.91 -4.49 7.31
CA VAL A 67 2.70 -5.31 6.11
C VAL A 67 2.36 -4.40 4.95
N ILE A 68 3.09 -4.54 3.84
CA ILE A 68 2.83 -3.80 2.61
C ILE A 68 1.72 -4.53 1.85
N SER A 69 0.53 -3.94 1.83
CA SER A 69 -0.57 -4.44 1.00
C SER A 69 -0.30 -4.18 -0.49
N GLU A 70 -0.75 -5.08 -1.35
CA GLU A 70 -0.75 -4.82 -2.78
C GLU A 70 -1.72 -3.69 -3.10
N ALA A 71 -1.28 -2.76 -3.95
CA ALA A 71 -2.16 -1.70 -4.41
C ALA A 71 -3.28 -2.34 -5.27
N PRO A 72 -4.56 -2.05 -4.98
CA PRO A 72 -5.65 -2.53 -5.81
C PRO A 72 -5.50 -1.96 -7.21
N ASN A 73 -6.02 -2.70 -8.19
CA ASN A 73 -5.96 -2.25 -9.57
C ASN A 73 -6.97 -1.11 -9.81
N THR A 74 -6.79 -0.35 -10.89
CA THR A 74 -7.63 0.81 -11.20
C THR A 74 -9.12 0.47 -11.33
N LEU A 75 -9.47 -0.73 -11.81
CA LEU A 75 -10.86 -1.14 -11.98
C LEU A 75 -11.53 -1.36 -10.61
N GLU A 76 -10.87 -2.11 -9.73
CA GLU A 76 -11.34 -2.37 -8.36
C GLU A 76 -11.57 -1.07 -7.58
N ILE A 77 -10.64 -0.11 -7.70
CA ILE A 77 -10.79 1.22 -7.11
C ILE A 77 -12.05 1.91 -7.65
N ASN A 78 -12.27 1.88 -8.97
CA ASN A 78 -13.41 2.57 -9.60
C ASN A 78 -14.75 1.96 -9.19
N GLU A 79 -14.83 0.63 -9.11
CA GLU A 79 -16.04 -0.09 -8.71
C GLU A 79 -16.46 0.27 -7.28
N GLU A 80 -15.52 0.23 -6.33
CA GLU A 80 -15.78 0.59 -4.93
C GLU A 80 -16.17 2.07 -4.76
N ILE A 81 -15.51 2.97 -5.49
CA ILE A 81 -15.86 4.39 -5.50
C ILE A 81 -17.29 4.59 -6.02
N CYS A 82 -17.64 3.98 -7.15
CA CYS A 82 -18.97 4.13 -7.72
C CYS A 82 -20.07 3.59 -6.79
N SER A 83 -19.83 2.42 -6.18
CA SER A 83 -20.76 1.82 -5.22
C SER A 83 -21.00 2.77 -4.03
N THR A 84 -19.92 3.23 -3.40
CA THR A 84 -20.01 4.12 -2.23
C THR A 84 -20.68 5.46 -2.58
N LEU A 85 -20.36 6.04 -3.73
CA LEU A 85 -20.98 7.31 -4.17
C LEU A 85 -22.48 7.16 -4.39
N MET A 86 -22.95 6.05 -4.97
CA MET A 86 -24.38 5.79 -5.15
C MET A 86 -25.10 5.70 -3.80
N GLU A 87 -24.50 5.02 -2.82
CA GLU A 87 -25.06 4.94 -1.46
C GLU A 87 -25.20 6.31 -0.81
N LEU A 88 -24.15 7.14 -0.86
CA LEU A 88 -24.16 8.48 -0.28
C LEU A 88 -25.20 9.40 -0.92
N VAL A 89 -25.38 9.33 -2.25
CA VAL A 89 -26.41 10.10 -2.97
C VAL A 89 -27.81 9.65 -2.55
N SER A 90 -28.04 8.35 -2.43
CA SER A 90 -29.34 7.83 -1.97
C SER A 90 -29.65 8.24 -0.52
N ALA A 91 -28.65 8.29 0.36
CA ALA A 91 -28.81 8.73 1.75
C ALA A 91 -29.06 10.24 1.90
N GLN A 92 -28.67 11.06 0.93
CA GLN A 92 -28.97 12.50 0.91
C GLN A 92 -30.40 12.77 0.42
N ASN A 93 -30.88 12.01 -0.55
CA ASN A 93 -32.25 12.15 -1.08
C ASN A 93 -33.35 11.80 -0.07
N SER A 94 -33.05 11.19 1.08
CA SER A 94 -34.02 10.92 2.15
C SER A 94 -34.17 12.05 3.17
N VAL A 95 -33.39 13.14 3.07
CA VAL A 95 -33.46 14.28 4.02
C VAL A 95 -34.31 15.43 3.46
N ASP A 96 -34.54 15.48 2.15
CA ASP A 96 -35.23 16.60 1.49
C ASP A 96 -36.77 16.45 1.44
N GLU A 97 -37.36 15.32 1.87
CA GLU A 97 -38.82 15.08 1.80
C GLU A 97 -39.61 15.52 3.06
N GLU A 98 -38.97 15.97 4.15
CA GLU A 98 -39.68 16.32 5.40
C GLU A 98 -40.02 17.82 5.59
N ASP A 99 -39.62 18.72 4.69
CA ASP A 99 -39.75 20.18 4.88
C ASP A 99 -40.76 20.89 3.93
N GLU A 100 -41.66 20.18 3.24
CA GLU A 100 -42.62 20.81 2.29
C GLU A 100 -44.11 20.85 2.75
N ASP A 101 -44.41 20.66 4.04
CA ASP A 101 -45.80 20.72 4.57
C ASP A 101 -46.03 21.79 5.67
N LEU A 102 -45.32 22.92 5.60
CA LEU A 102 -45.60 24.11 6.42
C LEU A 102 -45.48 25.43 5.63
N SER A 103 -46.41 25.66 4.69
CA SER A 103 -46.90 27.01 4.36
C SER A 103 -48.22 26.99 3.60
#